data_AF-A0ABD5YE56-F1
#
_entry.id   AF-A0ABD5YE56-F1
#
_cell.length_a   1.000
_cell.length_b   1.000
_cell.length_c   1.000
_cell.angle_alpha   90.00
_cell.angle_beta   90.00
_cell.angle_gamma   90.00
#
_symmetry.space_group_name_H-M   'P 1'
#
loop_
_entity.id
_entity.type
_entity.pdbx_description
1 polymer ?
#
loop_
_entity_poly.entity_id
_entity_poly.type
_entity_poly.pdbx_seq_one_letter_code
_entity_poly.pdbx_strand_id
1 'polypeptide(L)'
;MRRDYFELTVEGVGDDADDRATPLVRIDFHGPEGLLRDRLSDTDGGLLEATEVDVAFRLREPLSDAADPEGVVGVTNRYTGDFVLELNETATDVLPFIHAARDSAGDEDARYRVEIDVEDERLVSYDKDTFLVYDHEGNLLRGESLIPSGVEL
;
A
#
# COMPACT_ATOMS: atom_id res chain seq x y z
N MET A 1 -0.86 0.82 15.94
CA MET A 1 -0.69 2.28 16.19
C MET A 1 -2.00 2.98 15.92
N ARG A 2 -2.15 4.29 16.19
CA ARG A 2 -3.37 4.97 15.76
C ARG A 2 -3.29 5.27 14.26
N ARG A 3 -4.41 5.09 13.56
CA ARG A 3 -4.49 5.28 12.09
C ARG A 3 -4.43 6.74 11.68
N ASP A 4 -4.89 7.65 12.54
CA ASP A 4 -4.82 9.10 12.34
C ASP A 4 -3.41 9.69 12.52
N TYR A 5 -2.39 8.84 12.69
CA TYR A 5 -0.99 9.25 12.62
C TYR A 5 -0.43 9.23 11.21
N PHE A 6 -1.17 8.73 10.24
CA PHE A 6 -0.72 8.56 8.87
C PHE A 6 -1.58 9.38 7.92
N GLU A 7 -0.91 10.05 6.99
CA GLU A 7 -1.52 10.70 5.82
C GLU A 7 -0.95 10.04 4.57
N LEU A 8 -1.80 9.78 3.56
CA LEU A 8 -1.39 9.17 2.31
C LEU A 8 -1.60 10.13 1.15
N THR A 9 -0.58 10.22 0.30
CA THR A 9 -0.63 10.96 -0.97
C THR A 9 -0.31 10.00 -2.10
N VAL A 10 -1.10 10.09 -3.18
CA VAL A 10 -0.88 9.30 -4.40
C VAL A 10 -0.33 10.21 -5.50
N GLU A 11 0.73 9.73 -6.16
CA GLU A 11 1.34 10.37 -7.33
C GLU A 11 1.39 9.38 -8.52
N GLY A 12 1.44 9.92 -9.74
CA GLY A 12 1.49 9.10 -10.95
C GLY A 12 0.17 8.43 -11.32
N VAL A 13 -0.96 9.02 -10.90
CA VAL A 13 -2.33 8.55 -11.19
C VAL A 13 -3.13 9.71 -11.79
N GLY A 14 -4.00 9.41 -12.76
CA GLY A 14 -4.90 10.38 -13.41
C GLY A 14 -4.50 10.79 -14.83
N ASP A 15 -5.36 11.56 -15.50
CA ASP A 15 -5.23 11.91 -16.93
C ASP A 15 -4.00 12.78 -17.25
N ASP A 16 -3.44 13.47 -16.25
CA ASP A 16 -2.23 14.29 -16.38
C ASP A 16 -0.93 13.54 -16.01
N ALA A 17 -1.03 12.26 -15.61
CA ALA A 17 0.15 11.45 -15.33
C ALA A 17 0.90 11.15 -16.64
N ASP A 18 2.24 11.17 -16.59
CA ASP A 18 3.02 10.54 -17.67
C ASP A 18 2.68 9.05 -17.64
N ASP A 19 2.14 8.51 -18.73
CA ASP A 19 1.74 7.08 -18.85
C ASP A 19 2.88 6.10 -18.46
N ARG A 20 4.12 6.58 -18.38
CA ARG A 20 5.31 5.81 -17.97
C ARG A 20 5.81 6.09 -16.55
N ALA A 21 5.18 6.96 -15.78
CA ALA A 21 5.56 7.19 -14.38
C ALA A 21 5.10 6.02 -13.52
N THR A 22 6.03 5.41 -12.78
CA THR A 22 5.68 4.39 -11.78
C THR A 22 4.80 5.02 -10.70
N PRO A 23 3.59 4.51 -10.46
CA PRO A 23 2.73 5.05 -9.41
C PRO A 23 3.40 4.98 -8.05
N LEU A 24 3.25 6.06 -7.30
CA LEU A 24 3.88 6.26 -6.00
C LEU A 24 2.81 6.54 -4.95
N VAL A 25 2.89 5.81 -3.85
CA VAL A 25 2.19 6.11 -2.61
C VAL A 25 3.21 6.65 -1.62
N ARG A 26 2.98 7.86 -1.14
CA ARG A 26 3.73 8.47 -0.04
C ARG A 26 2.88 8.43 1.22
N ILE A 27 3.46 7.95 2.31
CA ILE A 27 2.82 7.87 3.62
C ILE A 27 3.64 8.70 4.61
N ASP A 28 3.07 9.80 5.08
CA ASP A 28 3.69 10.67 6.07
C ASP A 28 3.21 10.27 7.49
N PHE A 29 4.17 10.06 8.41
CA PHE A 29 3.88 9.69 9.79
C PHE A 29 4.09 10.87 10.74
N HIS A 30 3.05 11.16 11.52
CA HIS A 30 2.98 12.26 12.49
C HIS A 30 2.80 11.79 13.94
N GLY A 31 3.06 10.51 14.21
CA GLY A 31 2.94 9.93 15.54
C GLY A 31 4.19 10.12 16.42
N PRO A 32 4.24 9.45 17.59
CA PRO A 32 5.38 9.54 18.50
C PRO A 32 6.70 9.11 17.85
N GLU A 33 7.77 9.86 18.15
CA GLU A 33 9.14 9.57 17.67
C GLU A 33 9.56 8.12 18.00
N GLY A 34 10.27 7.48 17.07
CA GLY A 34 10.78 6.12 17.21
C GLY A 34 9.73 5.00 17.06
N LEU A 35 8.44 5.29 17.28
CA LEU A 35 7.40 4.27 17.29
C LEU A 35 7.26 3.51 15.96
N LEU A 36 7.32 4.23 14.84
CA LEU A 36 7.26 3.62 13.52
C LEU A 36 8.56 2.89 13.16
N ARG A 37 9.71 3.47 13.54
CA ARG A 37 11.02 2.83 13.34
C ARG A 37 11.11 1.50 14.05
N ASP A 38 10.61 1.41 15.29
CA ASP A 38 10.55 0.16 16.05
C ASP A 38 9.68 -0.91 15.38
N ARG A 39 8.61 -0.52 14.68
CA ARG A 39 7.75 -1.45 13.91
C ARG A 39 8.36 -1.88 12.59
N LEU A 40 9.14 -1.01 11.99
CA LEU A 40 9.89 -1.28 10.77
C LEU A 40 11.22 -1.99 11.04
N SER A 41 11.57 -2.25 12.30
CA SER A 41 12.84 -2.89 12.63
C SER A 41 12.73 -4.41 12.55
N ASP A 42 13.72 -5.04 11.94
CA ASP A 42 13.91 -6.48 11.94
C ASP A 42 14.49 -6.96 13.29
N THR A 43 14.79 -8.27 13.40
CA THR A 43 15.35 -8.86 14.62
C THR A 43 16.79 -8.45 14.92
N ASP A 44 17.52 -7.96 13.93
CA ASP A 44 18.91 -7.49 14.03
C ASP A 44 19.00 -5.96 14.24
N GLY A 45 17.84 -5.27 14.26
CA GLY A 45 17.73 -3.81 14.38
C GLY A 45 17.92 -3.04 13.08
N GLY A 46 18.00 -3.75 11.94
CA GLY A 46 17.89 -3.17 10.60
C GLY A 46 16.46 -2.78 10.27
N LEU A 47 16.24 -2.01 9.20
CA LEU A 47 14.90 -1.75 8.70
C LEU A 47 14.48 -2.90 7.78
N LEU A 48 13.20 -3.29 7.83
CA LEU A 48 12.63 -4.32 6.96
C LEU A 48 12.85 -3.96 5.49
N GLU A 49 13.20 -4.96 4.69
CA GLU A 49 13.36 -4.84 3.25
C GLU A 49 12.00 -4.92 2.53
N ALA A 50 11.93 -4.48 1.28
CA ALA A 50 10.69 -4.48 0.48
C ALA A 50 10.03 -5.87 0.36
N THR A 51 10.83 -6.93 0.38
CA THR A 51 10.36 -8.33 0.32
C THR A 51 9.80 -8.86 1.63
N GLU A 52 10.07 -8.16 2.74
CA GLU A 52 9.70 -8.53 4.10
C GLU A 52 8.42 -7.84 4.58
N VAL A 53 7.85 -6.97 3.73
CA VAL A 53 6.56 -6.33 3.97
C VAL A 53 5.56 -6.67 2.88
N ASP A 54 4.30 -6.82 3.27
CA ASP A 54 3.16 -6.97 2.36
C ASP A 54 2.25 -5.75 2.49
N VAL A 55 1.64 -5.34 1.38
CA VAL A 55 0.67 -4.24 1.34
C VAL A 55 -0.68 -4.79 0.90
N ALA A 56 -1.71 -4.42 1.64
CA ALA A 56 -3.08 -4.83 1.33
C ALA A 56 -4.08 -3.72 1.63
N PHE A 57 -5.19 -3.72 0.90
CA PHE A 57 -6.36 -2.92 1.18
C PHE A 57 -7.53 -3.84 1.52
N ARG A 58 -8.17 -3.59 2.65
CA ARG A 58 -9.38 -4.29 3.06
C ARG A 58 -10.55 -3.33 3.13
N LEU A 59 -11.55 -3.58 2.31
CA LEU A 59 -12.82 -2.86 2.37
C LEU A 59 -13.53 -3.09 3.70
N ARG A 60 -14.22 -2.07 4.19
CA ARG A 60 -15.08 -2.16 5.38
C ARG A 60 -16.55 -2.35 5.02
N GLU A 61 -16.89 -2.09 3.77
CA GLU A 61 -18.23 -2.22 3.19
C GLU A 61 -18.14 -2.72 1.74
N PRO A 62 -19.22 -3.24 1.14
CA PRO A 62 -19.23 -3.63 -0.27
C PRO A 62 -18.97 -2.44 -1.20
N LEU A 63 -18.26 -2.67 -2.32
CA LEU A 63 -18.01 -1.64 -3.34
C LEU A 63 -19.31 -1.04 -3.93
N SER A 64 -20.40 -1.81 -3.92
CA SER A 64 -21.71 -1.40 -4.47
C SER A 64 -22.50 -0.47 -3.57
N ASP A 65 -22.15 -0.38 -2.29
CA ASP A 65 -23.04 0.17 -1.26
C ASP A 65 -22.82 1.67 -1.04
N ALA A 66 -21.65 2.18 -1.45
CA ALA A 66 -21.29 3.59 -1.35
C ALA A 66 -20.68 4.10 -2.66
N ALA A 67 -20.84 5.40 -2.91
CA ALA A 67 -20.12 6.07 -3.99
C ALA A 67 -18.61 6.12 -3.72
N ASP A 68 -18.23 6.09 -2.44
CA ASP A 68 -16.86 6.13 -1.98
C ASP A 68 -16.63 5.16 -0.81
N PRO A 69 -16.55 3.85 -1.08
CA PRO A 69 -16.44 2.81 -0.06
C PRO A 69 -15.18 2.96 0.80
N GLU A 70 -15.33 2.93 2.12
CA GLU A 70 -14.19 3.02 3.04
C GLU A 70 -13.47 1.66 3.17
N GLY A 71 -12.16 1.72 3.39
CA GLY A 71 -11.34 0.57 3.74
C GLY A 71 -10.14 0.93 4.59
N VAL A 72 -9.22 -0.02 4.69
CA VAL A 72 -7.99 0.10 5.46
C VAL A 72 -6.84 -0.38 4.60
N VAL A 73 -5.87 0.50 4.35
CA VAL A 73 -4.56 0.10 3.82
C VAL A 73 -3.69 -0.33 4.98
N GLY A 74 -3.15 -1.54 4.89
CA GLY A 74 -2.24 -2.12 5.87
C GLY A 74 -0.90 -2.46 5.24
N VAL A 75 0.18 -2.15 5.96
CA VAL A 75 1.51 -2.70 5.68
C VAL A 75 1.82 -3.69 6.80
N THR A 76 2.14 -4.93 6.45
CA THR A 76 2.38 -6.01 7.40
C THR A 76 3.76 -6.61 7.23
N ASN A 77 4.41 -7.01 8.31
CA ASN A 77 5.58 -7.85 8.25
C ASN A 77 5.18 -9.22 7.70
N ARG A 78 5.78 -9.63 6.58
CA ARG A 78 5.45 -10.85 5.86
C ARG A 78 5.69 -12.12 6.69
N TYR A 79 6.69 -12.11 7.56
CA TYR A 79 7.09 -13.29 8.33
C TYR A 79 6.28 -13.45 9.61
N THR A 80 5.95 -12.34 10.27
CA THR A 80 5.21 -12.39 11.55
C THR A 80 3.71 -12.18 11.38
N GLY A 81 3.28 -11.54 10.29
CA GLY A 81 1.91 -11.09 10.07
C GLY A 81 1.54 -9.84 10.88
N ASP A 82 2.50 -9.26 11.63
CA ASP A 82 2.24 -8.08 12.44
C ASP A 82 2.05 -6.84 11.56
N PHE A 83 1.10 -5.99 11.94
CA PHE A 83 0.94 -4.68 11.30
C PHE A 83 2.12 -3.77 11.61
N VAL A 84 2.80 -3.34 10.56
CA VAL A 84 3.76 -2.25 10.58
C VAL A 84 3.00 -0.94 10.67
N LEU A 85 2.01 -0.70 9.81
CA LEU A 85 1.09 0.43 9.89
C LEU A 85 -0.27 0.10 9.29
N GLU A 86 -1.26 0.92 9.65
CA GLU A 86 -2.61 0.89 9.09
C GLU A 86 -3.10 2.33 8.95
N LEU A 87 -3.77 2.63 7.84
CA LEU A 87 -4.48 3.89 7.64
C LEU A 87 -5.84 3.66 6.99
N ASN A 88 -6.78 4.59 7.21
CA ASN A 88 -8.08 4.52 6.54
C ASN A 88 -7.95 5.21 5.18
N GLU A 89 -8.48 4.58 4.15
CA GLU A 89 -8.49 5.10 2.78
C GLU A 89 -9.78 4.71 2.10
N THR A 90 -10.04 5.33 0.95
CA THR A 90 -11.21 5.01 0.15
C THR A 90 -10.86 4.10 -1.02
N ALA A 91 -11.84 3.32 -1.47
CA ALA A 91 -11.67 2.53 -2.68
C ALA A 91 -11.48 3.42 -3.92
N THR A 92 -12.02 4.64 -3.93
CA THR A 92 -11.89 5.55 -5.06
C THR A 92 -10.50 6.18 -5.17
N ASP A 93 -9.71 6.18 -4.10
CA ASP A 93 -8.30 6.57 -4.15
C ASP A 93 -7.39 5.36 -4.44
N VAL A 94 -7.65 4.22 -3.79
CA VAL A 94 -6.78 3.02 -3.88
C VAL A 94 -6.93 2.27 -5.21
N LEU A 95 -8.14 2.08 -5.72
CA LEU A 95 -8.34 1.27 -6.93
C LEU A 95 -7.77 1.94 -8.19
N PRO A 96 -7.96 3.25 -8.43
CA PRO A 96 -7.30 3.91 -9.55
C PRO A 96 -5.78 3.85 -9.51
N PHE A 97 -5.18 3.88 -8.31
CA PHE A 97 -3.75 3.66 -8.15
C PHE A 97 -3.30 2.27 -8.61
N ILE A 98 -4.02 1.22 -8.20
CA ILE A 98 -3.72 -0.15 -8.64
C ILE A 98 -3.90 -0.30 -10.16
N HIS A 99 -4.94 0.32 -10.73
CA HIS A 99 -5.16 0.31 -12.17
C HIS A 99 -4.04 1.04 -12.92
N ALA A 100 -3.61 2.22 -12.47
CA ALA A 100 -2.48 2.94 -13.05
C ALA A 100 -1.18 2.10 -13.01
N ALA A 101 -0.95 1.37 -11.91
CA ALA A 101 0.22 0.51 -11.81
C ALA A 101 0.16 -0.65 -12.82
N ARG A 102 -1.02 -1.22 -13.03
CA ARG A 102 -1.25 -2.26 -14.04
C ARG A 102 -1.06 -1.72 -15.46
N ASP A 103 -1.61 -0.56 -15.76
CA ASP A 103 -1.61 0.01 -17.12
C ASP A 103 -0.22 0.50 -17.54
N SER A 104 0.58 1.02 -16.59
CA SER A 104 1.96 1.45 -16.85
C SER A 104 2.94 0.30 -17.15
N ALA A 105 2.57 -0.94 -16.80
CA ALA A 105 3.44 -2.11 -16.92
C ALA A 105 3.55 -2.65 -18.36
N GLY A 106 2.54 -2.44 -19.20
CA GLY A 106 2.47 -3.02 -20.53
C GLY A 106 2.60 -4.56 -20.50
N ASP A 107 3.68 -5.10 -21.07
CA ASP A 107 3.99 -6.54 -21.09
C ASP A 107 4.88 -7.00 -19.91
N GLU A 108 5.32 -6.08 -19.05
CA GLU A 108 6.14 -6.37 -17.86
C GLU A 108 5.26 -6.59 -16.62
N ASP A 109 5.83 -7.15 -15.54
CA ASP A 109 5.13 -7.20 -14.25
C ASP A 109 4.96 -5.79 -13.69
N ALA A 110 3.72 -5.46 -13.33
CA ALA A 110 3.34 -4.18 -12.79
C ALA A 110 4.03 -3.88 -11.46
N ARG A 111 4.42 -2.61 -11.28
CA ARG A 111 5.12 -2.15 -10.08
C ARG A 111 4.58 -0.82 -9.61
N TYR A 112 4.76 -0.60 -8.32
CA TYR A 112 4.48 0.65 -7.67
C TYR A 112 5.52 0.89 -6.58
N ARG A 113 5.63 2.14 -6.14
CA ARG A 113 6.52 2.52 -5.04
C ARG A 113 5.72 2.91 -3.82
N VAL A 114 6.22 2.52 -2.65
CA VAL A 114 5.76 3.02 -1.35
C VAL A 114 6.90 3.76 -0.68
N GLU A 115 6.64 4.99 -0.28
CA GLU A 115 7.56 5.82 0.48
C GLU A 115 6.95 6.13 1.83
N ILE A 116 7.71 5.94 2.90
CA ILE A 116 7.26 6.22 4.26
C ILE A 116 8.20 7.25 4.86
N ASP A 117 7.63 8.38 5.27
CA ASP A 117 8.35 9.55 5.75
C ASP A 117 8.01 9.82 7.22
N VAL A 118 9.00 10.27 7.98
CA VAL A 118 8.87 10.67 9.38
C VAL A 118 9.49 12.06 9.50
N GLU A 119 8.73 13.03 10.01
CA GLU A 119 9.20 14.43 10.14
C GLU A 119 9.71 15.00 8.80
N ASP A 120 8.99 14.74 7.71
CA ASP A 120 9.34 15.14 6.33
C ASP A 120 10.65 14.51 5.79
N GLU A 121 11.24 13.55 6.50
CA GLU A 121 12.42 12.80 6.08
C GLU A 121 12.08 11.36 5.68
N ARG A 122 12.64 10.90 4.55
CA ARG A 122 12.46 9.53 4.05
C ARG A 122 13.01 8.51 5.05
N LEU A 123 12.14 7.67 5.60
CA LEU A 123 12.56 6.54 6.45
C LEU A 123 12.86 5.29 5.61
N VAL A 124 11.93 4.91 4.73
CA VAL A 124 12.06 3.75 3.84
C VAL A 124 11.40 4.00 2.48
N SER A 125 11.90 3.32 1.45
CA SER A 125 11.31 3.28 0.12
C SER A 125 11.28 1.85 -0.38
N TYR A 126 10.11 1.38 -0.82
CA TYR A 126 9.89 0.03 -1.30
C TYR A 126 9.35 0.03 -2.72
N ASP A 127 10.06 -0.64 -3.63
CA ASP A 127 9.50 -1.03 -4.92
C ASP A 127 8.75 -2.35 -4.74
N LYS A 128 7.47 -2.37 -5.11
CA LYS A 128 6.54 -3.47 -4.87
C LYS A 128 5.84 -3.86 -6.17
N ASP A 129 5.47 -5.14 -6.28
CA ASP A 129 4.78 -5.74 -7.42
C ASP A 129 3.45 -6.43 -7.01
N THR A 130 3.18 -6.49 -5.71
CA THR A 130 2.04 -7.19 -5.13
C THR A 130 1.28 -6.26 -4.20
N PHE A 131 -0.01 -6.04 -4.50
CA PHE A 131 -0.94 -5.28 -3.68
C PHE A 131 -2.26 -6.06 -3.63
N LEU A 132 -2.64 -6.55 -2.45
CA LEU A 132 -3.82 -7.42 -2.31
C LEU A 132 -5.05 -6.63 -1.88
N VAL A 133 -6.18 -6.85 -2.56
CA VAL A 133 -7.46 -6.22 -2.21
C VAL A 133 -8.42 -7.27 -1.69
N TYR A 134 -8.99 -7.01 -0.51
CA TYR A 134 -9.97 -7.87 0.13
C TYR A 134 -11.31 -7.14 0.30
N ASP A 135 -12.40 -7.87 0.14
CA ASP A 135 -13.72 -7.37 0.51
C ASP A 135 -13.92 -7.31 2.03
N HIS A 136 -15.07 -6.77 2.44
CA HIS A 136 -15.45 -6.66 3.85
C HIS A 136 -15.58 -8.02 4.58
N GLU A 137 -15.87 -9.09 3.85
CA GLU A 137 -15.96 -10.47 4.36
C GLU A 137 -14.58 -11.14 4.46
N GLY A 138 -13.55 -10.54 3.86
CA GLY A 138 -12.18 -11.04 3.81
C GLY A 138 -11.87 -11.92 2.59
N ASN A 139 -12.72 -11.92 1.57
CA ASN A 139 -12.42 -12.62 0.32
C ASN A 139 -11.48 -11.78 -0.55
N LEU A 140 -10.50 -12.44 -1.18
CA LEU A 140 -9.58 -11.80 -2.10
C LEU A 140 -10.29 -11.39 -3.40
N LEU A 141 -10.26 -10.10 -3.71
CA LEU A 141 -10.72 -9.53 -4.97
C LEU A 141 -9.57 -9.54 -5.99
N ARG A 142 -9.35 -10.72 -6.62
CA ARG A 142 -8.24 -10.90 -7.58
C ARG A 142 -8.27 -9.89 -8.74
N GLY A 143 -9.45 -9.52 -9.24
CA GLY A 143 -9.58 -8.54 -10.33
C GLY A 143 -9.05 -7.16 -9.97
N GLU A 144 -9.22 -6.79 -8.70
CA GLU A 144 -8.83 -5.49 -8.12
C GLU A 144 -7.43 -5.52 -7.47
N SER A 145 -6.76 -6.67 -7.45
CA SER A 145 -5.44 -6.83 -6.84
C SER A 145 -4.32 -6.68 -7.87
N LEU A 146 -3.16 -6.23 -7.44
CA LEU A 146 -1.91 -6.37 -8.20
C LEU A 146 -1.24 -7.68 -7.77
N ILE A 147 -1.14 -8.63 -8.68
CA ILE A 147 -0.55 -9.96 -8.42
C ILE A 147 0.44 -10.25 -9.55
N PRO A 148 1.73 -10.50 -9.25
CA PRO A 148 2.71 -10.84 -10.27
C PRO A 148 2.31 -12.12 -11.00
N SER A 149 2.61 -12.16 -12.30
CA SER A 149 2.13 -13.22 -13.21
C SER A 149 2.63 -14.63 -12.87
N GLY A 150 3.68 -14.74 -12.04
CA GLY A 150 4.25 -16.01 -11.55
C GLY A 150 3.79 -16.49 -10.17
N VAL A 151 2.84 -15.80 -9.52
CA VAL A 151 2.39 -16.14 -8.15
C VAL A 151 1.08 -16.94 -8.18
N GLU A 152 1.12 -18.19 -7.72
CA GLU A 152 -0.08 -18.94 -7.33
C GLU A 152 -0.44 -18.59 -5.87
N LEU A 153 -1.62 -17.98 -5.68
CA LEU A 153 -2.22 -17.71 -4.36
C LEU A 153 -3.20 -18.80 -3.96
#